data_AF-A0A961I2I4-F1
#
_entry.id   AF-A0A961I2I4-F1
#
_cell.length_a   1.000
_cell.length_b   1.000
_cell.length_c   1.000
_cell.angle_alpha   90.00
_cell.angle_beta   90.00
_cell.angle_gamma   90.00
#
_symmetry.space_group_name_H-M   'P 1'
#
loop_
_entity.id
_entity.type
_entity.pdbx_description
1 polymer ?
#
loop_
_entity_poly.entity_id
_entity_poly.type
_entity_poly.pdbx_seq_one_letter_code
_entity_poly.pdbx_strand_id
1 'polypeptide(L)'
;MLVVPSILPACNPAPPSDRQTDTSQPATPTSRLEWQLVTVENDMGNPETDITLLVNDRAIFIERALNASEIAPGDYADYAIPTHALLAAGGWWAGSGDYYYIDQTENELRVHHAVVDEMQPEGTGYEYRIIKTITLD
;
A
#
# COMPACT_ATOMS: atom_id res chain seq x y z
N MET A 1 -9.82 -8.89 84.17
CA MET A 1 -8.94 -8.36 83.10
C MET A 1 -9.74 -8.50 81.81
N LEU A 2 -10.44 -7.44 81.40
CA LEU A 2 -9.98 -6.38 80.47
C LEU A 2 -10.35 -6.73 79.01
N VAL A 3 -11.11 -5.79 78.44
CA VAL A 3 -11.20 -5.37 77.02
C VAL A 3 -12.15 -6.11 76.08
N VAL A 4 -13.02 -5.25 75.54
CA VAL A 4 -13.96 -5.39 74.44
C VAL A 4 -13.19 -5.19 73.09
N PRO A 5 -13.82 -4.79 71.99
CA PRO A 5 -13.99 -5.49 70.72
C PRO A 5 -12.98 -5.04 69.64
N SER A 6 -13.12 -5.53 68.39
CA SER A 6 -12.65 -4.93 67.11
C SER A 6 -12.62 -6.03 66.03
N ILE A 7 -13.07 -5.95 64.77
CA ILE A 7 -13.42 -4.87 63.82
C ILE A 7 -14.45 -5.40 62.79
N LEU A 8 -15.23 -4.45 62.28
CA LEU A 8 -16.15 -4.33 61.12
C LEU A 8 -15.64 -4.91 59.75
N PRO A 9 -16.22 -4.58 58.56
CA PRO A 9 -17.52 -4.98 58.00
C PRO A 9 -17.45 -5.35 56.48
N ALA A 10 -18.64 -5.59 55.90
CA ALA A 10 -19.10 -5.23 54.54
C ALA A 10 -18.71 -6.10 53.32
N CYS A 11 -19.71 -6.88 52.88
CA CYS A 11 -19.96 -7.24 51.49
C CYS A 11 -19.98 -6.00 50.57
N ASN A 12 -19.39 -6.11 49.39
CA ASN A 12 -19.69 -5.23 48.27
C ASN A 12 -19.96 -6.10 47.01
N PRO A 13 -21.12 -5.99 46.35
CA PRO A 13 -21.37 -6.69 45.09
C PRO A 13 -20.72 -5.93 43.91
N ALA A 14 -20.17 -6.67 42.96
CA ALA A 14 -19.59 -6.11 41.73
C ALA A 14 -20.67 -5.52 40.80
N PRO A 15 -20.38 -4.43 40.06
CA PRO A 15 -21.32 -3.88 39.07
C PRO A 15 -21.34 -4.72 37.77
N PRO A 16 -22.47 -4.74 37.04
CA PRO A 16 -22.62 -5.53 35.82
C PRO A 16 -21.87 -4.91 34.63
N SER A 17 -21.40 -5.81 33.78
CA SER A 17 -20.74 -5.55 32.50
C SER A 17 -21.79 -5.22 31.44
N ASP A 18 -21.73 -4.02 30.86
CA ASP A 18 -22.38 -3.74 29.58
C ASP A 18 -21.40 -2.99 28.67
N ARG A 19 -21.12 -3.65 27.53
CA ARG A 19 -20.29 -3.17 26.43
C ARG A 19 -21.06 -2.14 25.61
N GLN A 20 -20.48 -0.96 25.41
CA GLN A 20 -20.75 -0.16 24.22
C GLN A 20 -19.44 0.49 23.77
N THR A 21 -18.70 -0.20 22.89
CA THR A 21 -17.78 0.46 21.96
C THR A 21 -18.64 0.88 20.77
N ASP A 22 -19.11 2.12 20.80
CA ASP A 22 -19.53 2.81 19.59
C ASP A 22 -18.26 3.11 18.79
N THR A 23 -18.05 2.38 17.70
CA THR A 23 -17.02 2.70 16.71
C THR A 23 -17.74 2.91 15.38
N SER A 24 -18.55 3.95 15.33
CA SER A 24 -19.06 4.50 14.08
C SER A 24 -17.93 5.27 13.39
N GLN A 25 -16.96 4.54 12.84
CA GLN A 25 -16.00 5.09 11.89
C GLN A 25 -16.75 5.30 10.56
N PRO A 26 -16.82 6.51 10.00
CA PRO A 26 -17.43 6.71 8.69
C PRO A 26 -16.63 5.91 7.66
N ALA A 27 -17.29 5.00 6.96
CA ALA A 27 -16.70 4.28 5.85
C ALA A 27 -16.54 5.25 4.68
N THR A 28 -15.34 5.81 4.49
CA THR A 28 -14.97 6.47 3.25
C THR A 28 -15.13 5.46 2.11
N PRO A 29 -15.83 5.79 1.00
CA PRO A 29 -15.93 4.88 -0.13
C PRO A 29 -14.52 4.56 -0.63
N THR A 30 -14.08 3.31 -0.42
CA THR A 30 -12.79 2.83 -0.93
C THR A 30 -12.97 2.60 -2.43
N SER A 31 -12.36 3.46 -3.26
CA SER A 31 -12.29 3.24 -4.70
C SER A 31 -11.71 1.85 -4.98
N ARG A 32 -12.30 1.10 -5.91
CA ARG A 32 -11.71 -0.14 -6.39
C ARG A 32 -10.52 0.21 -7.27
N LEU A 33 -9.33 -0.24 -6.88
CA LEU A 33 -8.08 -0.02 -7.59
C LEU A 33 -7.51 -1.35 -8.05
N GLU A 34 -7.11 -1.44 -9.31
CA GLU A 34 -6.44 -2.62 -9.87
C GLU A 34 -5.39 -2.21 -10.90
N TRP A 35 -4.29 -2.94 -10.96
CA TRP A 35 -3.41 -2.88 -12.12
C TRP A 35 -4.00 -3.68 -13.28
N GLN A 36 -3.98 -3.08 -14.46
CA GLN A 36 -4.11 -3.79 -15.72
C GLN A 36 -2.76 -3.73 -16.42
N LEU A 37 -2.06 -4.87 -16.42
CA LEU A 37 -0.72 -5.02 -16.99
C LEU A 37 -0.82 -5.89 -18.24
N VAL A 38 -0.39 -5.35 -19.38
CA VAL A 38 -0.39 -6.07 -20.65
C VAL A 38 1.03 -6.07 -21.20
N THR A 39 1.65 -7.25 -21.22
CA THR A 39 3.02 -7.43 -21.71
C THR A 39 3.02 -7.97 -23.14
N VAL A 40 3.82 -7.33 -23.99
CA VAL A 40 4.07 -7.74 -25.38
C VAL A 40 5.56 -7.71 -25.66
N GLU A 41 6.04 -8.51 -26.60
CA GLU A 41 7.41 -8.36 -27.12
C GLU A 41 7.42 -7.31 -28.25
N ASN A 42 8.38 -6.38 -28.20
CA ASN A 42 8.61 -5.43 -29.28
C ASN A 42 9.37 -6.08 -30.46
N ASP A 43 9.64 -5.32 -31.52
CA ASP A 43 10.32 -5.81 -32.74
C ASP A 43 11.74 -6.37 -32.48
N MET A 44 12.36 -6.01 -31.35
CA MET A 44 13.66 -6.51 -30.92
C MET A 44 13.57 -7.72 -29.98
N GLY A 45 12.36 -8.21 -29.69
CA GLY A 45 12.10 -9.29 -28.75
C GLY A 45 12.18 -8.88 -27.28
N ASN A 46 12.19 -7.57 -26.97
CA ASN A 46 12.17 -7.11 -25.59
C ASN A 46 10.73 -7.08 -25.07
N PRO A 47 10.45 -7.63 -23.87
CA PRO A 47 9.15 -7.52 -23.22
C PRO A 47 8.91 -6.09 -22.74
N GLU A 48 7.81 -5.51 -23.18
CA GLU A 48 7.32 -4.22 -22.73
C GLU A 48 5.90 -4.38 -22.18
N THR A 49 5.64 -3.76 -21.04
CA THR A 49 4.38 -3.82 -20.33
C THR A 49 3.71 -2.46 -20.33
N ASP A 50 2.52 -2.36 -20.90
CA ASP A 50 1.67 -1.19 -20.69
C ASP A 50 1.09 -1.26 -19.26
N ILE A 51 1.43 -0.26 -18.43
CA ILE A 51 0.94 -0.13 -17.07
C ILE A 51 -0.29 0.77 -17.07
N THR A 52 -1.45 0.20 -16.76
CA THR A 52 -2.72 0.92 -16.66
C THR A 52 -3.29 0.77 -15.26
N LEU A 53 -3.64 1.88 -14.62
CA LEU A 53 -4.39 1.88 -13.37
C LEU A 53 -5.88 1.90 -13.67
N LEU A 54 -6.63 0.94 -13.13
CA LEU A 54 -8.09 0.96 -13.11
C LEU A 54 -8.57 1.62 -11.81
N VAL A 55 -9.34 2.70 -11.92
CA VAL A 55 -9.99 3.38 -10.78
C VAL A 55 -11.50 3.34 -10.99
N ASN A 56 -12.23 2.53 -10.22
CA ASN A 56 -13.68 2.33 -10.39
C ASN A 56 -14.04 2.08 -11.88
N ASP A 57 -13.33 1.13 -12.50
CA ASP A 57 -13.45 0.75 -13.91
C ASP A 57 -13.01 1.80 -14.95
N ARG A 58 -12.55 2.99 -14.51
CA ARG A 58 -11.89 3.96 -15.40
C ARG A 58 -10.42 3.57 -15.60
N ALA A 59 -10.05 3.28 -16.83
CA ALA A 59 -8.67 3.00 -17.21
C ALA A 59 -7.85 4.29 -17.37
N ILE A 60 -6.70 4.34 -16.70
CA ILE A 60 -5.75 5.44 -16.74
C ILE A 60 -4.38 4.85 -17.09
N PHE A 61 -3.95 5.06 -18.34
CA PHE A 61 -2.59 4.71 -18.77
C PHE A 61 -1.57 5.49 -17.93
N ILE A 62 -0.58 4.81 -17.37
CA ILE A 62 0.50 5.41 -16.60
C ILE A 62 1.69 5.61 -17.54
N GLU A 63 2.34 4.51 -17.93
CA GLU A 63 3.44 4.47 -18.88
C GLU A 63 3.70 3.04 -19.37
N ARG A 64 4.73 2.89 -20.22
CA ARG A 64 5.24 1.60 -20.69
C ARG A 64 6.52 1.29 -19.91
N ALA A 65 6.56 0.15 -19.24
CA ALA A 65 7.70 -0.34 -18.47
C ALA A 65 8.31 -1.58 -19.13
N LEU A 66 9.48 -2.01 -18.65
CA LEU A 66 10.07 -3.29 -19.09
C LEU A 66 9.63 -4.43 -18.18
N ASN A 67 9.01 -5.46 -18.77
CA ASN A 67 8.70 -6.75 -18.13
C ASN A 67 8.02 -6.64 -16.74
N ALA A 68 7.04 -5.74 -16.59
CA ALA A 68 6.41 -5.47 -15.30
C ALA A 68 5.30 -6.47 -14.96
N SER A 69 5.24 -6.87 -13.69
CA SER A 69 4.16 -7.65 -13.10
C SER A 69 3.74 -7.06 -11.75
N GLU A 70 2.58 -7.47 -11.25
CA GLU A 70 2.12 -7.07 -9.92
C GLU A 70 3.08 -7.59 -8.83
N ILE A 71 3.38 -6.76 -7.84
CA ILE A 71 4.20 -7.12 -6.68
C ILE A 71 3.25 -7.38 -5.52
N ALA A 72 3.41 -8.50 -4.81
CA ALA A 72 2.56 -8.81 -3.67
C ALA A 72 2.94 -7.93 -2.46
N PRO A 73 1.98 -7.55 -1.59
CA PRO A 73 2.25 -6.77 -0.39
C PRO A 73 3.32 -7.35 0.55
N GLY A 74 3.47 -8.69 0.54
CA GLY A 74 4.51 -9.38 1.32
C GLY A 74 5.93 -9.08 0.85
N ASP A 75 6.10 -8.68 -0.42
CA ASP A 75 7.40 -8.48 -1.07
C ASP A 75 7.75 -6.98 -1.18
N TYR A 76 6.89 -6.07 -0.73
CA TYR A 76 7.09 -4.62 -0.87
C TYR A 76 8.43 -4.13 -0.29
N ALA A 77 8.85 -4.70 0.84
CA ALA A 77 10.09 -4.31 1.50
C ALA A 77 11.35 -4.58 0.65
N ASP A 78 11.33 -5.61 -0.19
CA ASP A 78 12.46 -5.97 -1.07
C ASP A 78 12.71 -4.90 -2.16
N TYR A 79 11.67 -4.12 -2.46
CA TYR A 79 11.68 -3.05 -3.44
C TYR A 79 11.61 -1.65 -2.82
N ALA A 80 11.83 -1.56 -1.49
CA ALA A 80 11.68 -0.33 -0.71
C ALA A 80 10.32 0.37 -0.89
N ILE A 81 9.27 -0.40 -1.20
CA ILE A 81 7.89 0.09 -1.32
C ILE A 81 7.29 0.17 0.08
N PRO A 82 6.60 1.27 0.43
CA PRO A 82 6.00 1.41 1.75
C PRO A 82 4.85 0.43 1.96
N THR A 83 4.69 -0.08 3.18
CA THR A 83 3.64 -1.05 3.54
C THR A 83 2.22 -0.50 3.44
N HIS A 84 2.05 0.83 3.35
CA HIS A 84 0.76 1.48 3.15
C HIS A 84 0.41 1.70 1.67
N ALA A 85 1.29 1.29 0.73
CA ALA A 85 0.98 1.32 -0.68
C ALA A 85 -0.26 0.44 -0.96
N LEU A 86 -1.17 0.96 -1.79
CA LEU A 86 -2.41 0.28 -2.14
C LEU A 86 -2.18 -0.81 -3.18
N LEU A 87 -1.31 -0.52 -4.16
CA LEU A 87 -0.92 -1.43 -5.22
C LEU A 87 0.56 -1.20 -5.55
N ALA A 88 1.23 -2.24 -6.05
CA ALA A 88 2.57 -2.14 -6.57
C ALA A 88 2.75 -3.04 -7.81
N ALA A 89 3.61 -2.60 -8.70
CA ALA A 89 4.02 -3.36 -9.87
C ALA A 89 5.48 -3.08 -10.15
N GLY A 90 6.17 -4.00 -10.80
CA GLY A 90 7.52 -3.77 -11.23
C GLY A 90 8.09 -4.93 -12.01
N GLY A 91 9.24 -4.68 -12.63
CA GLY A 91 9.86 -5.62 -13.52
C GLY A 91 11.36 -5.39 -13.60
N TRP A 92 12.08 -6.43 -13.97
CA TRP A 92 13.49 -6.36 -14.30
C TRP A 92 13.71 -6.97 -15.68
N TRP A 93 14.45 -6.26 -16.53
CA TRP A 93 14.85 -6.74 -17.83
C TRP A 93 16.20 -6.15 -18.25
N ALA A 94 17.08 -7.01 -18.76
CA ALA A 94 18.36 -6.62 -19.37
C ALA A 94 19.20 -5.62 -18.54
N GLY A 95 19.21 -5.79 -17.21
CA GLY A 95 20.03 -4.99 -16.30
C GLY A 95 19.40 -3.67 -15.84
N SER A 96 18.11 -3.47 -16.09
CA SER A 96 17.34 -2.36 -15.52
C SER A 96 15.97 -2.83 -15.06
N GLY A 97 15.41 -2.16 -14.06
CA GLY A 97 14.07 -2.43 -13.58
C GLY A 97 13.32 -1.15 -13.25
N ASP A 98 12.02 -1.22 -13.52
CA ASP A 98 11.04 -0.18 -13.23
C ASP A 98 10.13 -0.68 -12.11
N TYR A 99 9.95 0.15 -11.07
CA TYR A 99 9.15 -0.19 -9.90
C TYR A 99 8.16 0.90 -9.60
N TYR A 100 6.93 0.50 -9.34
CA TYR A 100 5.78 1.37 -9.18
C TYR A 100 5.03 1.04 -7.90
N TYR A 101 4.52 2.07 -7.25
CA TYR A 101 3.48 1.89 -6.25
C TYR A 101 2.49 3.04 -6.25
N ILE A 102 1.32 2.79 -5.68
CA ILE A 102 0.28 3.79 -5.47
C ILE A 102 0.12 4.03 -3.98
N ASP A 103 0.17 5.28 -3.56
CA ASP A 103 -0.40 5.71 -2.30
C ASP A 103 -1.67 6.54 -2.54
N GLN A 104 -2.41 6.76 -1.46
CA GLN A 104 -3.59 7.61 -1.47
C GLN A 104 -3.47 8.65 -0.36
N THR A 105 -3.77 9.88 -0.72
CA THR A 105 -4.12 10.95 0.22
C THR A 105 -5.62 11.24 0.13
N GLU A 106 -6.15 12.17 0.93
CA GLU A 106 -7.60 12.40 1.11
C GLU A 106 -8.42 12.30 -0.19
N ASN A 107 -7.99 12.98 -1.26
CA ASN A 107 -8.68 13.05 -2.54
C ASN A 107 -7.78 12.76 -3.75
N GLU A 108 -6.59 12.18 -3.56
CA GLU A 108 -5.63 11.94 -4.64
C GLU A 108 -5.00 10.56 -4.53
N LEU A 109 -4.87 9.87 -5.65
CA LEU A 109 -3.95 8.76 -5.84
C LEU A 109 -2.64 9.29 -6.42
N ARG A 110 -1.50 8.85 -5.90
CA ARG A 110 -0.19 9.21 -6.45
C ARG A 110 0.53 7.96 -6.90
N VAL A 111 0.97 7.99 -8.16
CA VAL A 111 1.77 6.92 -8.75
C VAL A 111 3.23 7.31 -8.58
N HIS A 112 3.95 6.49 -7.83
CA HIS A 112 5.38 6.60 -7.61
C HIS A 112 6.11 5.65 -8.54
N HIS A 113 7.27 6.07 -9.02
CA HIS A 113 8.13 5.27 -9.90
C HIS A 113 9.59 5.43 -9.49
N ALA A 114 10.31 4.31 -9.48
CA ALA A 114 11.76 4.25 -9.34
C ALA A 114 12.34 3.42 -10.49
N VAL A 115 13.49 3.84 -10.99
CA VAL A 115 14.31 3.07 -11.92
C VAL A 115 15.54 2.60 -11.17
N VAL A 116 15.87 1.33 -11.35
CA VAL A 116 17.07 0.70 -10.79
C VAL A 116 17.84 0.10 -11.97
N ASP A 117 19.15 0.27 -12.00
CA ASP A 117 19.98 -0.32 -13.06
C ASP A 117 21.28 -0.92 -12.51
N GLU A 118 21.91 -1.82 -13.27
CA GLU A 118 23.16 -2.50 -12.87
C GLU A 118 24.36 -1.55 -12.73
N MET A 119 24.30 -0.40 -13.40
CA MET A 119 25.36 0.60 -13.43
C MET A 119 25.19 1.67 -12.35
N GLN A 120 24.11 1.61 -11.57
CA GLN A 120 23.83 2.58 -10.52
C GLN A 120 24.93 2.54 -9.45
N PRO A 121 25.30 3.69 -8.86
CA PRO A 121 26.24 3.71 -7.75
C PRO A 121 25.76 2.82 -6.59
N GLU A 122 26.70 2.13 -5.94
CA GLU A 122 26.39 1.34 -4.76
C GLU A 122 25.71 2.20 -3.69
N GLY A 123 24.60 1.71 -3.15
CA GLY A 123 23.87 2.36 -2.07
C GLY A 123 22.81 3.39 -2.51
N THR A 124 22.63 3.65 -3.81
CA THR A 124 21.53 4.51 -4.29
C THR A 124 20.17 3.85 -4.08
N GLY A 125 20.03 2.56 -4.40
CA GLY A 125 18.79 1.80 -4.18
C GLY A 125 17.60 2.34 -4.97
N TYR A 126 16.40 2.30 -4.37
CA TYR A 126 15.17 2.76 -5.02
C TYR A 126 14.87 4.22 -4.65
N GLU A 127 15.01 5.13 -5.61
CA GLU A 127 14.64 6.55 -5.45
C GLU A 127 13.28 6.83 -6.10
N TYR A 128 12.20 6.61 -5.35
CA TYR A 128 10.84 6.84 -5.84
C TYR A 128 10.51 8.32 -6.05
N ARG A 129 9.87 8.63 -7.18
CA ARG A 129 9.33 9.95 -7.52
C ARG A 129 7.88 9.82 -7.95
N ILE A 130 7.06 10.82 -7.61
CA ILE A 130 5.70 10.90 -8.10
C ILE A 130 5.73 11.25 -9.59
N ILE A 131 5.22 10.36 -10.43
CA ILE A 131 5.12 10.56 -11.89
C ILE A 131 3.70 10.94 -12.32
N LYS A 132 2.70 10.64 -11.48
CA LYS A 132 1.30 10.98 -11.79
C LYS A 132 0.48 11.18 -10.52
N THR A 133 -0.39 12.18 -10.54
CA THR A 133 -1.42 12.40 -9.52
C THR A 133 -2.79 12.32 -10.17
N ILE A 134 -3.72 11.59 -9.55
CA ILE A 134 -5.08 11.39 -10.02
C ILE A 134 -6.03 11.84 -8.92
N THR A 135 -6.85 12.85 -9.20
CA THR A 135 -7.90 13.29 -8.29
C THR A 135 -9.04 12.29 -8.29
N LEU A 136 -9.51 11.94 -7.09
CA LEU A 136 -10.69 11.13 -6.87
C LEU A 136 -11.90 12.07 -6.79
N ASP A 137 -12.85 11.89 -7.72
CA ASP A 137 -14.09 12.67 -7.82
C ASP A 137 -15.21 12.07 -6.93
#